data_AF-A0A0R2K7X0-F1
#
_entry.id   AF-A0A0R2K7X0-F1
#
_cell.length_a   1.000
_cell.length_b   1.000
_cell.length_c   1.000
_cell.angle_alpha   90.00
_cell.angle_beta   90.00
_cell.angle_gamma   90.00
#
_symmetry.space_group_name_H-M   'P 1'
#
loop_
_entity.id
_entity.type
_entity.pdbx_description
1 polymer ?
#
loop_
_entity_poly.entity_id
_entity_poly.type
_entity_poly.pdbx_seq_one_letter_code
_entity_poly.pdbx_strand_id
1 'polypeptide(L)'
;MTIGEALKKERKDLGLTQAEMAAGVITTAHYSKIERDKHDISAYDLFEILTKNNINLVDFIKEIEDTYQSTPENQINLNLRLIHAFYQSDQKSVRILNKEIQESAATKEEKLRAILIEANVTHTIDQIPGKLRKEIKRILFENDDWVDDKLTLRLFCNSMLIFSHNELNFYINEIIDKYSAHFDQEDFRNCQIVCVNRSFS
;
A
#
# COMPACT_ATOMS: atom_id res chain seq x y z
N MET A 1 9.75 -14.18 -12.52
CA MET A 1 10.63 -15.09 -11.80
C MET A 1 10.34 -15.07 -10.30
N THR A 2 10.45 -16.20 -9.63
CA THR A 2 10.42 -16.25 -8.15
C THR A 2 11.70 -15.63 -7.56
N ILE A 3 11.72 -15.40 -6.24
CA ILE A 3 12.94 -15.01 -5.53
C ILE A 3 14.08 -16.02 -5.75
N GLY A 4 13.77 -17.33 -5.71
CA GLY A 4 14.76 -18.38 -5.93
C GLY A 4 15.36 -18.36 -7.33
N GLU A 5 14.53 -18.14 -8.35
CA GLU A 5 14.96 -17.99 -9.74
C GLU A 5 15.82 -16.74 -9.96
N ALA A 6 15.45 -15.61 -9.36
CA ALA A 6 16.20 -14.36 -9.42
C ALA A 6 17.59 -14.49 -8.76
N LEU A 7 17.65 -15.08 -7.55
CA LEU A 7 18.93 -15.36 -6.87
C LEU A 7 19.85 -16.26 -7.71
N LYS A 8 19.28 -17.25 -8.39
CA LYS A 8 20.01 -18.14 -9.29
C LYS A 8 20.53 -17.42 -10.53
N LYS A 9 19.78 -16.46 -11.07
CA LYS A 9 20.20 -15.61 -12.19
C LYS A 9 21.38 -14.74 -11.78
N GLU A 10 21.23 -13.92 -10.73
CA GLU A 10 22.29 -13.07 -10.19
C GLU A 10 23.57 -13.85 -9.90
N ARG A 11 23.44 -15.00 -9.23
CA ARG A 11 24.59 -15.86 -8.94
C ARG A 11 25.35 -16.27 -10.21
N LYS A 12 24.62 -16.66 -11.26
CA LYS A 12 25.22 -17.08 -12.54
C LYS A 12 25.86 -15.89 -13.26
N ASP A 13 25.22 -14.72 -13.23
CA ASP A 13 25.72 -13.50 -13.85
C ASP A 13 27.02 -13.03 -13.16
N LEU A 14 27.14 -13.24 -11.86
CA LEU A 14 28.35 -13.00 -11.07
C LEU A 14 29.40 -14.13 -11.18
N GLY A 15 29.08 -15.26 -11.82
CA GLY A 15 29.98 -16.41 -11.95
C GLY A 15 30.24 -17.18 -10.65
N LEU A 16 29.35 -17.06 -9.65
CA LEU A 16 29.54 -17.62 -8.32
C LEU A 16 28.97 -19.05 -8.18
N THR A 17 29.61 -19.83 -7.32
CA THR A 17 29.06 -21.07 -6.80
C THR A 17 27.94 -20.79 -5.79
N GLN A 18 27.09 -21.80 -5.51
CA GLN A 18 26.02 -21.67 -4.51
C GLN A 18 26.58 -21.39 -3.10
N ALA A 19 27.78 -21.87 -2.79
CA ALA A 19 28.42 -21.63 -1.50
C ALA A 19 28.93 -20.18 -1.38
N GLU A 20 29.53 -19.66 -2.44
CA GLU A 20 30.01 -18.28 -2.48
C GLU A 20 28.84 -17.29 -2.40
N MET A 21 27.78 -17.51 -3.19
CA MET A 21 26.58 -16.68 -3.14
C MET A 21 25.89 -16.72 -1.78
N ALA A 22 25.82 -17.89 -1.13
CA ALA A 22 25.25 -17.99 0.22
C ALA A 22 26.08 -17.24 1.28
N ALA A 23 27.36 -16.94 1.00
CA ALA A 23 28.25 -16.09 1.80
C ALA A 23 28.24 -16.38 3.31
N GLY A 24 28.06 -17.65 3.68
CA GLY A 24 27.96 -18.13 5.06
C GLY A 24 26.70 -17.69 5.82
N VAL A 25 25.76 -16.99 5.18
CA VAL A 25 24.47 -16.59 5.77
C VAL A 25 23.61 -17.81 6.04
N ILE A 26 23.54 -18.70 5.05
CA ILE A 26 22.87 -19.99 5.14
C ILE A 26 23.74 -21.10 4.56
N THR A 27 23.41 -22.35 4.88
CA THR A 27 24.13 -23.50 4.32
C THR A 27 23.91 -23.59 2.81
N THR A 28 24.92 -24.06 2.07
CA THR A 28 24.83 -24.28 0.62
C THR A 28 23.66 -25.20 0.26
N ALA A 29 23.38 -26.21 1.10
CA ALA A 29 22.25 -27.11 0.89
C ALA A 29 20.90 -26.39 1.04
N HIS A 30 20.77 -25.46 1.99
CA HIS A 30 19.56 -24.64 2.14
C HIS A 30 19.40 -23.67 0.97
N TYR A 31 20.46 -22.95 0.60
CA TYR A 31 20.49 -22.04 -0.54
C TYR A 31 20.12 -22.76 -1.85
N SER A 32 20.64 -23.98 -2.06
CA SER A 32 20.30 -24.82 -3.22
C SER A 32 18.83 -25.22 -3.29
N LYS A 33 18.14 -25.34 -2.14
CA LYS A 33 16.69 -25.59 -2.10
C LYS A 33 15.90 -24.32 -2.40
N ILE A 34 16.37 -23.15 -1.97
CA ILE A 34 15.78 -21.84 -2.29
C ILE A 34 15.85 -21.58 -3.80
N GLU A 35 17.00 -21.78 -4.46
CA GLU A 35 17.13 -21.64 -5.94
C GLU A 35 16.25 -22.60 -6.76
N ARG A 36 15.60 -23.57 -6.10
CA ARG A 36 14.67 -24.54 -6.71
C ARG A 36 13.24 -24.38 -6.20
N ASP A 37 12.96 -23.28 -5.50
CA ASP A 37 11.67 -22.95 -4.89
C ASP A 37 11.11 -24.10 -4.03
N LYS A 38 12.00 -24.82 -3.34
CA LYS A 38 11.63 -25.88 -2.38
C LYS A 38 11.57 -25.39 -0.95
N HIS A 39 12.21 -24.26 -0.67
CA HIS A 39 12.28 -23.62 0.64
C HIS A 39 12.17 -22.11 0.43
N ASP A 40 11.47 -21.45 1.34
CA ASP A 40 11.45 -20.00 1.41
C ASP A 40 12.74 -19.47 2.02
N ILE A 41 13.01 -18.19 1.78
CA ILE A 41 14.10 -17.44 2.41
C ILE A 41 13.52 -16.35 3.30
N SER A 42 14.10 -16.14 4.48
CA SER A 42 13.68 -15.03 5.34
C SER A 42 14.09 -13.69 4.71
N ALA A 43 13.35 -12.62 5.01
CA ALA A 43 13.71 -11.28 4.52
C ALA A 43 15.11 -10.84 5.00
N TYR A 44 15.47 -11.20 6.25
CA TYR A 44 16.78 -10.92 6.81
C TYR A 44 17.90 -11.62 6.01
N ASP A 45 17.77 -12.93 5.80
CA ASP A 45 18.77 -13.71 5.06
C ASP A 45 18.89 -13.24 3.60
N LEU A 46 17.77 -12.89 2.97
CA LEU A 46 17.75 -12.34 1.62
C LEU A 46 18.55 -11.04 1.55
N PHE A 47 18.27 -10.08 2.43
CA PHE A 47 18.98 -8.80 2.45
C PHE A 47 20.48 -8.98 2.75
N GLU A 48 20.84 -9.88 3.67
CA GLU A 48 22.23 -10.14 3.99
C GLU A 48 22.98 -10.77 2.79
N ILE A 49 22.37 -11.74 2.10
CA ILE A 49 22.93 -12.33 0.88
C ILE A 49 23.11 -11.30 -0.23
N LEU A 50 22.09 -10.49 -0.51
CA LEU A 50 22.19 -9.45 -1.55
C LEU A 50 23.29 -8.43 -1.23
N THR A 51 23.36 -8.00 0.03
CA THR A 51 24.37 -7.04 0.49
C THR A 51 25.79 -7.60 0.39
N LYS A 52 26.02 -8.84 0.83
CA LYS A 52 27.35 -9.47 0.79
C LYS A 52 27.87 -9.73 -0.63
N ASN A 53 26.97 -9.89 -1.60
CA ASN A 53 27.32 -10.11 -3.00
C ASN A 53 27.23 -8.82 -3.84
N ASN A 54 27.04 -7.65 -3.20
CA ASN A 54 26.90 -6.34 -3.85
C ASN A 54 25.78 -6.29 -4.91
N ILE A 55 24.69 -7.03 -4.70
CA ILE A 55 23.51 -7.02 -5.57
C ILE A 55 22.64 -5.85 -5.16
N ASN A 56 22.26 -5.02 -6.14
CA ASN A 56 21.40 -3.87 -5.88
C ASN A 56 19.98 -4.36 -5.55
N LEU A 57 19.51 -4.04 -4.34
CA LEU A 57 18.20 -4.45 -3.87
C LEU A 57 17.05 -3.92 -4.75
N VAL A 58 17.15 -2.68 -5.23
CA VAL A 58 16.10 -2.06 -6.05
C VAL A 58 15.97 -2.79 -7.39
N ASP A 59 17.09 -3.12 -8.01
CA ASP A 59 17.08 -3.82 -9.29
C ASP A 59 16.64 -5.29 -9.12
N PHE A 60 17.09 -5.96 -8.06
CA PHE A 60 16.63 -7.31 -7.73
C PHE A 60 15.11 -7.37 -7.54
N ILE A 61 14.53 -6.39 -6.82
CA ILE A 61 13.07 -6.33 -6.62
C ILE A 61 12.32 -6.16 -7.94
N LYS A 62 12.80 -5.33 -8.86
CA LYS A 62 12.16 -5.16 -10.18
C LYS A 62 12.11 -6.47 -10.96
N GLU A 63 13.12 -7.32 -10.84
CA GLU A 63 13.14 -8.59 -11.57
C GLU A 63 12.06 -9.57 -11.10
N ILE A 64 11.76 -9.56 -9.80
CA ILE A 64 10.75 -10.45 -9.20
C ILE A 64 9.34 -9.84 -9.21
N GLU A 65 9.20 -8.52 -9.41
CA GLU A 65 7.95 -7.77 -9.27
C GLU A 65 6.79 -8.40 -10.04
N ASP A 66 6.99 -8.78 -11.30
CA ASP A 66 5.94 -9.37 -12.17
C ASP A 66 5.38 -10.70 -11.66
N THR A 67 6.16 -11.49 -10.92
CA THR A 67 5.69 -12.79 -10.37
C THR A 67 4.81 -12.61 -9.15
N TYR A 68 5.05 -11.52 -8.43
CA TYR A 68 4.26 -11.19 -7.26
C TYR A 68 3.15 -10.19 -7.61
N GLN A 69 2.94 -9.82 -8.89
CA GLN A 69 1.88 -8.93 -9.40
C GLN A 69 0.47 -9.55 -9.51
N SER A 70 0.29 -10.87 -9.25
CA SER A 70 -1.02 -11.56 -9.46
C SER A 70 -1.69 -12.24 -8.23
N THR A 71 -1.25 -12.01 -6.98
CA THR A 71 -1.93 -12.49 -5.76
C THR A 71 -2.78 -11.40 -5.08
N PRO A 72 -3.73 -11.72 -4.17
CA PRO A 72 -4.46 -10.74 -3.34
C PRO A 72 -3.55 -9.76 -2.57
N GLU A 73 -2.29 -10.14 -2.34
CA GLU A 73 -1.25 -9.28 -1.76
C GLU A 73 -0.89 -8.08 -2.68
N ASN A 74 -1.26 -8.12 -3.96
CA ASN A 74 -1.12 -6.97 -4.88
C ASN A 74 -2.08 -5.86 -4.63
N GLN A 75 -3.28 -6.13 -4.12
CA GLN A 75 -4.19 -5.05 -3.79
C GLN A 75 -3.59 -4.22 -2.64
N ILE A 76 -2.96 -4.89 -1.68
CA ILE A 76 -2.18 -4.25 -0.61
C ILE A 76 -0.99 -3.48 -1.22
N ASN A 77 -0.24 -4.10 -2.15
CA ASN A 77 0.89 -3.45 -2.83
C ASN A 77 0.48 -2.18 -3.61
N LEU A 78 -0.62 -2.23 -4.37
CA LEU A 78 -1.16 -1.10 -5.13
C LEU A 78 -1.58 0.05 -4.22
N ASN A 79 -2.31 -0.25 -3.14
CA ASN A 79 -2.71 0.76 -2.17
C ASN A 79 -1.48 1.38 -1.47
N LEU A 80 -0.48 0.58 -1.10
CA LEU A 80 0.75 1.07 -0.49
C LEU A 80 1.56 1.96 -1.45
N ARG A 81 1.71 1.54 -2.71
CA ARG A 81 2.35 2.33 -3.77
C ARG A 81 1.60 3.65 -4.02
N LEU A 82 0.27 3.62 -4.01
CA LEU A 82 -0.56 4.81 -4.18
C LEU A 82 -0.36 5.79 -3.02
N ILE A 83 -0.38 5.31 -1.78
CA ILE A 83 -0.13 6.13 -0.58
C ILE A 83 1.28 6.72 -0.62
N HIS A 84 2.28 5.91 -0.97
CA HIS A 84 3.66 6.39 -1.13
C HIS A 84 3.76 7.49 -2.19
N ALA A 85 3.17 7.28 -3.39
CA ALA A 85 3.15 8.27 -4.46
C ALA A 85 2.44 9.57 -4.04
N PHE A 86 1.34 9.46 -3.29
CA PHE A 86 0.67 10.62 -2.70
C PHE A 86 1.59 11.42 -1.79
N TYR A 87 2.30 10.78 -0.86
CA TYR A 87 3.21 11.47 0.06
C TYR A 87 4.37 12.15 -0.66
N GLN A 88 4.85 11.57 -1.76
CA GLN A 88 5.85 12.18 -2.64
C GLN A 88 5.28 13.27 -3.57
N SER A 89 3.96 13.52 -3.54
CA SER A 89 3.26 14.41 -4.47
C SER A 89 3.49 14.04 -5.95
N ASP A 90 3.74 12.75 -6.23
CA ASP A 90 3.99 12.23 -7.57
C ASP A 90 2.67 12.02 -8.32
N GLN A 91 2.18 13.10 -8.93
CA GLN A 91 0.93 13.11 -9.72
C GLN A 91 0.92 12.05 -10.84
N LYS A 92 2.08 11.78 -11.46
CA LYS A 92 2.15 10.84 -12.58
C LYS A 92 1.92 9.41 -12.09
N SER A 93 2.64 9.02 -11.03
CA SER A 93 2.48 7.69 -10.44
C SER A 93 1.10 7.49 -9.85
N VAL A 94 0.55 8.51 -9.17
CA VAL A 94 -0.83 8.46 -8.63
C VAL A 94 -1.87 8.20 -9.72
N ARG A 95 -1.76 8.87 -10.89
CA ARG A 95 -2.67 8.64 -12.03
C ARG A 95 -2.59 7.23 -12.58
N ILE A 96 -1.37 6.71 -12.75
CA ILE A 96 -1.14 5.35 -13.24
C ILE A 96 -1.74 4.34 -12.25
N LEU A 97 -1.43 4.48 -10.97
CA LEU A 97 -1.90 3.59 -9.91
C LEU A 97 -3.41 3.66 -9.71
N ASN A 98 -4.04 4.83 -9.80
CA ASN A 98 -5.50 4.93 -9.75
C ASN A 98 -6.12 4.15 -10.92
N LYS A 99 -5.61 4.32 -12.14
CA LYS A 99 -6.10 3.56 -13.30
C LYS A 99 -5.99 2.05 -13.08
N GLU A 100 -4.84 1.56 -12.61
CA GLU A 100 -4.65 0.14 -12.27
C GLU A 100 -5.66 -0.34 -11.22
N ILE A 101 -5.89 0.46 -10.16
CA ILE A 101 -6.88 0.15 -9.12
C ILE A 101 -8.30 0.08 -9.71
N GLN A 102 -8.69 1.00 -10.59
CA GLN A 102 -10.01 0.98 -11.23
C GLN A 102 -10.23 -0.28 -12.08
N GLU A 103 -9.18 -0.77 -12.76
CA GLU A 103 -9.22 -1.95 -13.63
C GLU A 103 -9.06 -3.28 -12.86
N SER A 104 -8.56 -3.23 -11.62
CA SER A 104 -8.35 -4.39 -10.76
C SER A 104 -9.64 -4.90 -10.08
N ALA A 105 -9.50 -6.01 -9.34
CA ALA A 105 -10.52 -6.59 -8.48
C ALA A 105 -10.72 -5.82 -7.15
N ALA A 106 -10.18 -4.59 -7.03
CA ALA A 106 -10.35 -3.73 -5.87
C ALA A 106 -11.80 -3.60 -5.45
N THR A 107 -12.01 -3.51 -4.14
CA THR A 107 -13.31 -3.20 -3.56
C THR A 107 -13.77 -1.81 -4.02
N LYS A 108 -15.08 -1.58 -3.91
CA LYS A 108 -15.66 -0.27 -4.22
C LYS A 108 -15.04 0.86 -3.38
N GLU A 109 -14.77 0.60 -2.11
CA GLU A 109 -14.15 1.57 -1.20
C GLU A 109 -12.75 1.96 -1.66
N GLU A 110 -11.92 0.99 -2.05
CA GLU A 110 -10.57 1.23 -2.55
C GLU A 110 -10.58 2.05 -3.85
N LYS A 111 -11.52 1.75 -4.76
CA LYS A 111 -11.69 2.52 -5.99
C LYS A 111 -12.11 3.96 -5.73
N LEU A 112 -13.01 4.19 -4.77
CA LEU A 112 -13.42 5.55 -4.37
C LEU A 112 -12.26 6.31 -3.73
N ARG A 113 -11.49 5.67 -2.86
CA ARG A 113 -10.30 6.27 -2.26
C ARG A 113 -9.25 6.65 -3.29
N ALA A 114 -8.99 5.80 -4.28
CA ALA A 114 -8.00 6.10 -5.32
C ALA A 114 -8.38 7.35 -6.14
N ILE A 115 -9.66 7.53 -6.44
CA ILE A 115 -10.19 8.76 -7.08
C ILE A 115 -9.97 9.99 -6.18
N LEU A 116 -10.27 9.88 -4.89
CA LEU A 116 -10.10 10.98 -3.93
C LEU A 116 -8.63 11.38 -3.76
N ILE A 117 -7.73 10.41 -3.69
CA ILE A 117 -6.28 10.61 -3.58
C ILE A 117 -5.74 11.31 -4.82
N GLU A 118 -6.12 10.85 -6.02
CA GLU A 118 -5.72 11.52 -7.28
C GLU A 118 -6.23 12.96 -7.32
N ALA A 119 -7.50 13.17 -6.99
CA ALA A 119 -8.10 14.49 -7.01
C ALA A 119 -7.44 15.44 -5.99
N ASN A 120 -7.01 14.94 -4.83
CA ASN A 120 -6.27 15.70 -3.83
C ASN A 120 -4.90 16.13 -4.39
N VAL A 121 -4.10 15.18 -4.87
CA VAL A 121 -2.71 15.44 -5.31
C VAL A 121 -2.63 16.26 -6.60
N THR A 122 -3.69 16.22 -7.42
CA THR A 122 -3.81 17.02 -8.66
C THR A 122 -4.56 18.34 -8.46
N HIS A 123 -5.02 18.63 -7.24
CA HIS A 123 -5.83 19.81 -6.92
C HIS A 123 -7.12 19.91 -7.77
N THR A 124 -7.77 18.78 -8.01
CA THR A 124 -9.01 18.65 -8.78
C THR A 124 -10.20 18.15 -7.95
N ILE A 125 -10.12 18.23 -6.61
CA ILE A 125 -11.22 17.86 -5.70
C ILE A 125 -12.55 18.49 -6.13
N ASP A 126 -12.56 19.78 -6.49
CA ASP A 126 -13.76 20.50 -6.93
C ASP A 126 -14.37 19.99 -8.24
N GLN A 127 -13.61 19.21 -9.01
CA GLN A 127 -14.06 18.58 -10.26
C GLN A 127 -14.68 17.21 -10.03
N ILE A 128 -14.66 16.67 -8.80
CA ILE A 128 -15.32 15.39 -8.48
C ILE A 128 -16.82 15.51 -8.75
N PRO A 129 -17.41 14.62 -9.59
CA PRO A 129 -18.81 14.68 -9.97
C PRO A 129 -19.76 14.66 -8.78
N GLY A 130 -20.80 15.49 -8.81
CA GLY A 130 -21.80 15.56 -7.73
C GLY A 130 -22.48 14.22 -7.42
N LYS A 131 -22.64 13.34 -8.42
CA LYS A 131 -23.14 11.97 -8.22
C LYS A 131 -22.20 11.15 -7.33
N LEU A 132 -20.89 11.23 -7.56
CA LEU A 132 -19.88 10.51 -6.79
C LEU A 132 -19.78 11.06 -5.35
N ARG A 133 -19.87 12.40 -5.19
CA ARG A 133 -19.93 13.03 -3.87
C ARG A 133 -21.15 12.52 -3.07
N LYS A 134 -22.33 12.49 -3.68
CA LYS A 134 -23.54 11.95 -3.05
C LYS A 134 -23.40 10.47 -2.69
N GLU A 135 -22.76 9.69 -3.55
CA GLU A 135 -22.51 8.27 -3.29
C GLU A 135 -21.59 8.04 -2.10
N ILE A 136 -20.46 8.77 -2.02
CA ILE A 136 -19.54 8.69 -0.86
C ILE A 136 -20.27 9.09 0.43
N LYS A 137 -21.00 10.21 0.41
CA LYS A 137 -21.78 10.66 1.57
C LYS A 137 -22.80 9.60 2.01
N ARG A 138 -23.51 8.98 1.07
CA ARG A 138 -24.49 7.93 1.34
C ARG A 138 -23.85 6.70 2.00
N ILE A 139 -22.64 6.31 1.58
CA ILE A 139 -21.91 5.20 2.22
C ILE A 139 -21.63 5.50 3.71
N LEU A 140 -21.31 6.75 4.05
CA LEU A 140 -21.11 7.14 5.45
C LEU A 140 -22.44 7.19 6.23
N PHE A 141 -23.52 7.67 5.61
CA PHE A 141 -24.84 7.79 6.26
C PHE A 141 -25.57 6.45 6.46
N GLU A 142 -25.38 5.47 5.59
CA GLU A 142 -26.08 4.17 5.64
C GLU A 142 -25.48 3.19 6.67
N ASN A 143 -24.40 3.58 7.35
CA ASN A 143 -23.69 2.74 8.31
C ASN A 143 -23.81 3.35 9.72
N ASP A 144 -24.76 2.87 10.52
CA ASP A 144 -25.03 3.38 11.88
C ASP A 144 -23.80 3.26 12.80
N ASP A 145 -22.91 2.30 12.54
CA ASP A 145 -21.65 2.08 13.26
C ASP A 145 -20.43 2.42 12.39
N TRP A 146 -20.54 3.43 11.50
CA TRP A 146 -19.49 3.76 10.54
C TRP A 146 -18.11 4.04 11.15
N VAL A 147 -18.07 4.49 12.41
CA VAL A 147 -16.84 4.75 13.15
C VAL A 147 -16.10 3.45 13.53
N ASP A 148 -16.79 2.31 13.65
CA ASP A 148 -16.18 0.97 13.85
C ASP A 148 -15.74 0.32 12.53
N ASP A 149 -16.40 0.66 11.43
CA ASP A 149 -16.05 0.09 10.14
C ASP A 149 -14.79 0.74 9.57
N LYS A 150 -13.68 0.01 9.65
CA LYS A 150 -12.35 0.48 9.20
C LYS A 150 -12.34 0.99 7.76
N LEU A 151 -13.15 0.41 6.87
CA LEU A 151 -13.24 0.83 5.47
C LEU A 151 -13.98 2.17 5.35
N THR A 152 -15.11 2.31 6.04
CA THR A 152 -15.90 3.55 6.04
C THR A 152 -15.14 4.70 6.70
N LEU A 153 -14.41 4.44 7.79
CA LEU A 153 -13.53 5.44 8.42
C LEU A 153 -12.39 5.89 7.49
N ARG A 154 -11.75 4.95 6.77
CA ARG A 154 -10.74 5.27 5.73
C ARG A 154 -11.31 6.11 4.62
N LEU A 155 -12.49 5.75 4.12
CA LEU A 155 -13.17 6.51 3.09
C LEU A 155 -13.50 7.93 3.56
N PHE A 156 -13.99 8.10 4.79
CA PHE A 156 -14.25 9.40 5.40
C PHE A 156 -13.00 10.29 5.39
N CYS A 157 -11.87 9.79 5.89
CA CYS A 157 -10.64 10.58 5.94
C CYS A 157 -10.17 11.03 4.56
N ASN A 158 -10.25 10.18 3.54
CA ASN A 158 -9.90 10.55 2.16
C ASN A 158 -10.93 11.51 1.53
N SER A 159 -12.14 11.57 2.05
CA SER A 159 -13.23 12.40 1.53
C SER A 159 -13.47 13.69 2.32
N MET A 160 -12.73 13.98 3.40
CA MET A 160 -12.96 15.20 4.20
C MET A 160 -13.02 16.49 3.35
N LEU A 161 -12.19 16.59 2.30
CA LEU A 161 -12.18 17.76 1.40
C LEU A 161 -13.45 17.94 0.55
N ILE A 162 -14.34 16.94 0.48
CA ILE A 162 -15.61 17.04 -0.26
C ILE A 162 -16.81 17.40 0.63
N PHE A 163 -16.61 17.52 1.95
CA PHE A 163 -17.66 17.88 2.92
C PHE A 163 -17.66 19.39 3.21
N SER A 164 -18.85 19.90 3.53
CA SER A 164 -18.99 21.22 4.13
C SER A 164 -18.49 21.22 5.57
N HIS A 165 -18.18 22.40 6.11
CA HIS A 165 -17.73 22.54 7.49
C HIS A 165 -18.70 21.93 8.52
N ASN A 166 -20.01 22.12 8.33
CA ASN A 166 -21.02 21.56 9.24
C ASN A 166 -21.05 20.04 9.20
N GLU A 167 -20.93 19.45 8.00
CA GLU A 167 -20.87 17.99 7.85
C GLU A 167 -19.59 17.42 8.48
N LEU A 168 -18.44 18.06 8.25
CA LEU A 168 -17.18 17.66 8.88
C LEU A 168 -17.26 17.69 10.40
N ASN A 169 -17.79 18.76 10.97
CA ASN A 169 -17.96 18.87 12.42
C ASN A 169 -18.85 17.77 12.98
N PHE A 170 -19.94 17.42 12.28
CA PHE A 170 -20.81 16.32 12.67
C PHE A 170 -20.03 14.99 12.74
N TYR A 171 -19.37 14.58 11.65
CA TYR A 171 -18.66 13.31 11.60
C TYR A 171 -17.44 13.25 12.53
N ILE A 172 -16.70 14.35 12.67
CA ILE A 172 -15.58 14.42 13.62
C ILE A 172 -16.06 14.28 15.06
N ASN A 173 -17.19 14.89 15.42
CA ASN A 173 -17.76 14.73 16.75
C ASN A 173 -18.21 13.30 17.02
N GLU A 174 -18.78 12.59 16.04
CA GLU A 174 -19.10 11.15 16.21
C GLU A 174 -17.86 10.30 16.45
N ILE A 175 -16.74 10.61 15.77
CA ILE A 175 -15.44 9.96 16.05
C ILE A 175 -14.98 10.30 17.48
N ILE A 176 -15.00 11.58 17.87
CA ILE A 176 -14.56 12.02 19.20
C ILE A 176 -15.40 11.39 20.30
N ASP A 177 -16.72 11.40 20.18
CA ASP A 177 -17.64 10.83 21.18
C ASP A 177 -17.34 9.34 21.40
N LYS A 178 -16.96 8.63 20.34
CA LYS A 178 -16.58 7.22 20.44
C LYS A 178 -15.23 6.99 21.09
N TYR A 179 -14.18 7.68 20.65
CA TYR A 179 -12.81 7.43 21.11
C TYR A 179 -12.43 8.22 22.38
N SER A 180 -13.21 9.22 22.80
CA SER A 180 -12.96 10.00 24.01
C SER A 180 -13.04 9.17 25.30
N ALA A 181 -13.67 7.99 25.26
CA ALA A 181 -13.75 7.09 26.41
C ALA A 181 -12.49 6.20 26.56
N HIS A 182 -11.84 5.77 25.47
CA HIS A 182 -10.66 4.89 25.45
C HIS A 182 -9.80 5.26 24.23
N PHE A 183 -8.72 6.01 24.44
CA PHE A 183 -7.77 6.38 23.38
C PHE A 183 -6.45 5.65 23.65
N ASP A 184 -6.21 4.52 22.99
CA ASP A 184 -4.94 3.80 23.12
C ASP A 184 -4.00 4.06 21.92
N GLN A 185 -2.75 3.58 22.00
CA GLN A 185 -1.74 3.80 20.97
C GLN A 185 -2.04 3.08 19.64
N GLU A 186 -2.90 2.05 19.65
CA GLU A 186 -3.26 1.28 18.46
C GLU A 186 -4.28 2.05 17.60
N ASP A 187 -5.21 2.76 18.26
CA ASP A 187 -6.18 3.67 17.61
C ASP A 187 -5.49 4.84 16.90
N PHE A 188 -4.39 5.36 17.47
CA PHE A 188 -3.59 6.42 16.85
C PHE A 188 -2.85 5.95 15.59
N ARG A 189 -2.30 4.72 15.59
CA ARG A 189 -1.66 4.12 14.40
C ARG A 189 -2.66 3.86 13.29
N ASN A 190 -3.88 3.42 13.64
CA ASN A 190 -4.95 3.29 12.67
C ASN A 190 -5.30 4.66 12.07
N CYS A 191 -5.48 5.72 12.87
CA CYS A 191 -5.72 7.08 12.36
C CYS A 191 -4.60 7.61 11.44
N GLN A 192 -3.32 7.31 11.70
CA GLN A 192 -2.20 7.73 10.84
C GLN A 192 -2.18 7.01 9.48
N ILE A 193 -2.62 5.75 9.42
CA ILE A 193 -2.75 4.99 8.16
C ILE A 193 -3.97 5.50 7.34
N VAL A 194 -4.96 6.06 8.02
CA VAL A 194 -6.27 6.45 7.48
C VAL A 194 -6.25 7.90 6.94
N CYS A 195 -5.47 8.81 7.53
CA CYS A 195 -5.42 10.22 7.15
C CYS A 195 -4.40 10.52 6.05
N VAL A 196 -4.84 10.45 4.79
CA VAL A 196 -4.08 10.87 3.59
C VAL A 196 -4.40 12.33 3.22
N ASN A 197 -4.69 13.19 4.21
CA ASN A 197 -4.82 14.63 3.97
C ASN A 197 -3.59 15.32 4.52
N ARG A 198 -2.72 15.76 3.62
CA ARG A 198 -1.60 16.63 3.96
C ARG A 198 -2.20 17.85 4.67
N SER A 199 -1.81 18.03 5.92
CA SER A 199 -2.25 19.11 6.80
C SER A 199 -2.21 20.43 6.05
N PHE A 200 -3.29 21.21 6.19
CA PHE A 200 -3.38 22.61 5.82
C PHE A 200 -2.06 23.33 6.15
N SER A 201 -1.32 23.74 5.12
CA SER A 201 -0.20 24.66 5.19
C SER A 201 -0.53 25.92 4.42
#